data_AF-A0A2V9JQ88-F1
#
_entry.id   AF-A0A2V9JQ88-F1
#
_cell.length_a   1.000
_cell.length_b   1.000
_cell.length_c   1.000
_cell.angle_alpha   90.00
_cell.angle_beta   90.00
_cell.angle_gamma   90.00
#
_symmetry.space_group_name_H-M   'P 1'
#
loop_
_entity.id
_entity.type
_entity.pdbx_description
1 polymer ?
#
loop_
_entity_poly.entity_id
_entity_poly.type
_entity_poly.pdbx_seq_one_letter_code
_entity_poly.pdbx_strand_id
1 'polypeptide(L)'
;MKIIGLLLTVIGLLGLSGAQGHSEIHRRAGKPATTAGASGPTQQARLLATYGKLPLSFEANQGQTDPEVKFLSRGSGYTLFLTSNEAVLALRKASQRPRNPNSKMESPYLSPATALLRMRLAGASAEPRVLGLEELPGRSNYFIGNDPKNWRTDVATYAKVRYEDIYPGVDLVYYGNQEQLEYDFMVAPGADPRAIRLRFAEATR
;
A
#
# COMPACT_ATOMS: atom_id res chain seq x y z
N MET A 1 -9.05 -19.80 25.91
CA MET A 1 -8.30 -18.58 26.25
C MET A 1 -8.68 -17.51 25.22
N LYS A 2 -9.53 -16.54 25.59
CA LYS A 2 -10.09 -15.57 24.65
C LYS A 2 -9.20 -14.33 24.63
N ILE A 3 -8.53 -14.08 23.49
CA ILE A 3 -7.71 -12.89 23.25
C ILE A 3 -8.68 -11.73 23.01
N ILE A 4 -8.71 -10.76 23.92
CA ILE A 4 -9.48 -9.52 23.75
C ILE A 4 -8.50 -8.48 23.23
N GLY A 5 -8.48 -8.27 21.91
CA GLY A 5 -7.72 -7.20 21.27
C GLY A 5 -8.50 -5.89 21.36
N LEU A 6 -7.89 -4.85 21.95
CA LEU A 6 -8.40 -3.49 21.92
C LEU A 6 -8.02 -2.87 20.56
N LEU A 7 -8.97 -2.86 19.62
CA LEU A 7 -8.84 -2.19 18.32
C LEU A 7 -9.17 -0.70 18.50
N LEU A 8 -8.18 0.18 18.30
CA LEU A 8 -8.41 1.63 18.23
C LEU A 8 -8.68 2.02 16.77
N THR A 9 -9.94 1.92 16.35
CA THR A 9 -10.40 2.40 15.05
C THR A 9 -10.61 3.91 15.07
N VAL A 10 -9.83 4.66 14.28
CA VAL A 10 -10.11 6.08 14.01
C VAL A 10 -11.08 6.14 12.81
N ILE A 11 -12.37 6.34 13.08
CA ILE A 11 -13.41 6.48 12.05
C ILE A 11 -13.51 7.94 11.60
N GLY A 12 -13.13 8.23 10.36
CA GLY A 12 -13.48 9.46 9.66
C GLY A 12 -14.90 9.38 9.08
N LEU A 13 -15.80 10.21 9.59
CA LEU A 13 -17.23 10.25 9.23
C LEU A 13 -17.53 11.38 8.22
N LEU A 14 -18.17 11.05 7.10
CA LEU A 14 -18.97 11.93 6.20
C LEU A 14 -19.91 10.96 5.45
N GLY A 15 -21.22 10.87 5.69
CA GLY A 15 -22.28 11.89 5.64
C GLY A 15 -22.50 12.34 4.19
N LEU A 16 -23.65 12.28 3.51
CA LEU A 16 -25.07 12.01 3.81
C LEU A 16 -25.84 12.00 2.46
N SER A 17 -26.99 11.30 2.41
CA SER A 17 -28.20 11.61 1.59
C SER A 17 -28.10 11.43 0.06
N GLY A 18 -29.09 10.97 -0.70
CA GLY A 18 -30.51 10.70 -0.47
C GLY A 18 -31.30 10.89 -1.79
N ALA A 19 -32.45 10.23 -1.88
CA ALA A 19 -33.60 10.48 -2.77
C ALA A 19 -33.70 9.81 -4.16
N GLN A 20 -34.81 9.07 -4.27
CA GLN A 20 -35.43 8.40 -5.43
C GLN A 20 -36.42 9.34 -6.16
N GLY A 21 -36.79 8.97 -7.40
CA GLY A 21 -38.03 9.34 -8.10
C GLY A 21 -37.82 9.56 -9.60
N HIS A 22 -38.65 9.17 -10.58
CA HIS A 22 -40.06 8.72 -10.66
C HIS A 22 -40.32 8.07 -12.06
N SER A 23 -41.24 7.08 -12.14
CA SER A 23 -42.18 6.65 -13.23
C SER A 23 -41.76 6.62 -14.73
N GLU A 24 -41.76 5.45 -15.42
CA GLU A 24 -42.86 4.84 -16.28
C GLU A 24 -43.17 5.62 -17.59
N ILE A 25 -43.41 5.12 -18.81
CA ILE A 25 -43.67 3.84 -19.51
C ILE A 25 -43.42 4.13 -21.04
N HIS A 26 -43.01 3.14 -21.86
CA HIS A 26 -43.65 2.79 -23.17
C HIS A 26 -42.79 1.84 -24.05
N ARG A 27 -43.30 0.60 -24.18
CA ARG A 27 -43.67 -0.07 -25.45
C ARG A 27 -42.62 -0.81 -26.31
N ARG A 28 -42.89 -2.13 -26.40
CA ARG A 28 -42.79 -3.11 -27.50
C ARG A 28 -41.52 -3.93 -27.73
N ALA A 29 -41.82 -5.23 -27.88
CA ALA A 29 -40.98 -6.38 -28.16
C ALA A 29 -40.24 -6.33 -29.51
N GLY A 30 -39.03 -6.87 -29.49
CA GLY A 30 -38.34 -7.48 -30.61
C GLY A 30 -37.24 -8.39 -30.07
N LYS A 31 -37.34 -9.71 -30.29
CA LYS A 31 -36.18 -10.62 -30.18
C LYS A 31 -35.31 -10.41 -31.42
N PRO A 32 -33.97 -10.40 -31.27
CA PRO A 32 -33.25 -11.48 -31.91
C PRO A 32 -32.03 -12.01 -31.12
N ALA A 33 -31.72 -13.26 -31.45
CA ALA A 33 -30.39 -13.88 -31.58
C ALA A 33 -29.40 -13.85 -30.41
N THR A 34 -29.10 -15.06 -29.94
CA THR A 34 -27.83 -15.46 -29.31
C THR A 34 -26.64 -14.93 -30.11
N THR A 35 -25.78 -14.11 -29.50
CA THR A 35 -24.42 -13.87 -29.97
C THR A 35 -23.48 -14.03 -28.80
N ALA A 36 -22.55 -14.97 -28.93
CA ALA A 36 -21.47 -15.19 -28.00
C ALA A 36 -20.49 -14.00 -27.99
N GLY A 37 -20.05 -13.62 -26.78
CA GLY A 37 -18.69 -13.15 -26.52
C GLY A 37 -18.20 -11.89 -27.22
N ALA A 38 -18.73 -10.73 -26.84
CA ALA A 38 -18.00 -9.47 -26.99
C ALA A 38 -17.81 -8.86 -25.60
N SER A 39 -16.58 -8.95 -25.07
CA SER A 39 -16.20 -8.21 -23.87
C SER A 39 -16.20 -6.73 -24.18
N GLY A 40 -17.33 -6.06 -23.94
CA GLY A 40 -17.50 -4.65 -24.25
C GLY A 40 -16.52 -3.76 -23.49
N PRO A 41 -16.33 -2.49 -23.93
CA PRO A 41 -15.46 -1.51 -23.27
C PRO A 41 -15.78 -1.33 -21.77
N THR A 42 -17.03 -1.57 -21.37
CA THR A 42 -17.46 -1.57 -19.96
C THR A 42 -16.83 -2.70 -19.13
N GLN A 43 -16.53 -3.85 -19.73
CA GLN A 43 -15.90 -4.99 -19.06
C GLN A 43 -14.39 -4.79 -18.92
N GLN A 44 -13.73 -4.23 -19.93
CA GLN A 44 -12.33 -3.78 -19.84
C GLN A 44 -12.16 -2.64 -18.83
N ALA A 45 -13.05 -1.63 -18.83
CA ALA A 45 -13.03 -0.56 -17.85
C ALA A 45 -13.28 -1.08 -16.42
N ARG A 46 -14.17 -2.05 -16.25
CA ARG A 46 -14.41 -2.70 -14.94
C ARG A 46 -13.24 -3.57 -14.51
N LEU A 47 -12.58 -4.28 -15.42
CA LEU A 47 -11.37 -5.03 -15.13
C LEU A 47 -10.23 -4.08 -14.75
N LEU A 48 -9.98 -3.01 -15.52
CA LEU A 48 -8.98 -1.97 -15.18
C LEU A 48 -9.30 -1.28 -13.85
N ALA A 49 -10.57 -1.02 -13.54
CA ALA A 49 -10.99 -0.46 -12.26
C ALA A 49 -10.86 -1.44 -11.09
N THR A 50 -10.93 -2.75 -11.34
CA THR A 50 -10.64 -3.80 -10.33
C THR A 50 -9.14 -4.01 -10.17
N TYR A 51 -8.34 -3.93 -11.24
CA TYR A 51 -6.87 -3.93 -11.19
C TYR A 51 -6.34 -2.67 -10.48
N GLY A 52 -7.01 -1.53 -10.61
CA GLY A 52 -6.72 -0.30 -9.84
C GLY A 52 -7.30 -0.28 -8.43
N LYS A 53 -7.66 -1.44 -7.86
CA LYS A 53 -8.13 -1.65 -6.47
C LYS A 53 -7.46 -2.85 -5.81
N LEU A 54 -6.32 -3.29 -6.33
CA LEU A 54 -5.57 -4.39 -5.74
C LEU A 54 -5.16 -3.97 -4.31
N PRO A 55 -5.44 -4.80 -3.30
CA PRO A 55 -5.05 -4.49 -1.93
C PRO A 55 -3.54 -4.28 -1.87
N LEU A 56 -3.12 -3.34 -1.02
CA LEU A 56 -1.71 -3.09 -0.73
C LEU A 56 -1.05 -4.40 -0.30
N SER A 57 -0.02 -4.84 -1.02
CA SER A 57 0.71 -6.06 -0.73
C SER A 57 2.14 -5.75 -0.30
N PHE A 58 2.70 -6.61 0.55
CA PHE A 58 4.06 -6.50 1.05
C PHE A 58 4.94 -7.56 0.40
N GLU A 59 6.16 -7.19 0.04
CA GLU A 59 7.15 -8.07 -0.57
C GLU A 59 8.36 -8.15 0.35
N ALA A 60 8.85 -9.37 0.59
CA ALA A 60 10.09 -9.55 1.34
C ALA A 60 11.27 -9.02 0.52
N ASN A 61 12.17 -8.29 1.17
CA ASN A 61 13.40 -7.86 0.52
C ASN A 61 14.36 -9.05 0.37
N GLN A 62 14.52 -9.51 -0.86
CA GLN A 62 15.45 -10.54 -1.28
C GLN A 62 16.59 -9.95 -2.13
N GLY A 63 16.83 -8.64 -2.03
CA GLY A 63 17.85 -7.91 -2.79
C GLY A 63 17.29 -7.05 -3.92
N GLN A 64 16.00 -6.68 -3.87
CA GLN A 64 15.39 -5.77 -4.84
C GLN A 64 15.72 -4.30 -4.53
N THR A 65 16.09 -4.00 -3.29
CA THR A 65 16.40 -2.65 -2.80
C THR A 65 17.45 -2.71 -1.68
N ASP A 66 17.68 -1.59 -1.00
CA ASP A 66 18.63 -1.42 0.10
C ASP A 66 18.51 -2.56 1.15
N PRO A 67 19.64 -3.16 1.60
CA PRO A 67 19.63 -4.31 2.50
C PRO A 67 19.07 -4.04 3.91
N GLU A 68 18.95 -2.78 4.34
CA GLU A 68 18.30 -2.44 5.61
C GLU A 68 16.78 -2.66 5.58
N VAL A 69 16.19 -2.62 4.38
CA VAL A 69 14.76 -2.87 4.17
C VAL A 69 14.49 -4.36 4.37
N LYS A 70 13.48 -4.68 5.19
CA LYS A 70 12.99 -6.04 5.42
C LYS A 70 11.82 -6.36 4.51
N PHE A 71 10.88 -5.42 4.38
CA PHE A 71 9.74 -5.52 3.49
C PHE A 71 9.50 -4.20 2.76
N LEU A 72 8.94 -4.27 1.57
CA LEU A 72 8.50 -3.10 0.83
C LEU A 72 7.07 -3.28 0.33
N SER A 73 6.37 -2.17 0.12
CA SER A 73 5.05 -2.15 -0.48
C SER A 73 4.91 -1.02 -1.47
N ARG A 74 4.10 -1.22 -2.51
CA ARG A 74 3.86 -0.24 -3.57
C ARG A 74 2.38 0.10 -3.63
N GLY A 75 2.06 1.33 -3.28
CA GLY A 75 0.73 1.89 -3.41
C GLY A 75 0.61 2.84 -4.60
N SER A 76 -0.62 3.28 -4.86
CA SER A 76 -0.87 4.33 -5.85
C SER A 76 -0.19 5.64 -5.39
N GLY A 77 0.91 6.00 -6.03
CA GLY A 77 1.62 7.27 -5.77
C GLY A 77 2.72 7.22 -4.70
N TYR A 78 2.98 6.08 -4.06
CA TYR A 78 4.06 5.96 -3.08
C TYR A 78 4.72 4.58 -3.05
N THR A 79 5.91 4.52 -2.46
CA THR A 79 6.55 3.27 -2.05
C THR A 79 6.83 3.33 -0.57
N LEU A 80 6.45 2.28 0.16
CA LEU A 80 6.75 2.07 1.55
C LEU A 80 7.95 1.15 1.68
N PHE A 81 8.91 1.53 2.53
CA PHE A 81 10.02 0.70 2.95
C PHE A 81 9.93 0.48 4.46
N LEU A 82 9.97 -0.78 4.88
CA LEU A 82 9.92 -1.20 6.27
C LEU A 82 11.29 -1.76 6.67
N THR A 83 11.99 -1.10 7.59
CA THR A 83 13.26 -1.54 8.18
C THR A 83 13.02 -2.15 9.56
N SER A 84 14.06 -2.48 10.33
CA SER A 84 13.91 -2.98 11.70
C SER A 84 13.14 -2.03 12.63
N ASN A 85 13.27 -0.71 12.46
CA ASN A 85 12.72 0.28 13.39
C ASN A 85 12.13 1.52 12.71
N GLU A 86 12.05 1.54 11.39
CA GLU A 86 11.54 2.67 10.62
C GLU A 86 10.58 2.22 9.51
N ALA A 87 9.58 3.06 9.26
CA ALA A 87 8.77 3.02 8.06
C ALA A 87 9.03 4.29 7.24
N VAL A 88 9.46 4.14 6.00
CA VAL A 88 9.80 5.25 5.09
C VAL A 88 8.82 5.25 3.92
N LEU A 89 8.05 6.31 3.77
CA LEU A 89 7.20 6.56 2.60
C LEU A 89 7.92 7.49 1.63
N ALA A 90 8.20 6.98 0.44
CA ALA A 90 8.62 7.77 -0.72
C ALA A 90 7.39 8.16 -1.54
N LEU A 91 6.95 9.41 -1.40
CA LEU A 91 5.78 9.97 -2.09
C LEU A 91 6.20 10.56 -3.44
N ARG A 92 5.52 10.15 -4.51
CA ARG A 92 5.73 10.71 -5.85
C ARG A 92 4.96 12.03 -5.95
N LYS A 93 5.65 13.17 -5.97
CA LYS A 93 4.98 14.46 -6.22
C LYS A 93 4.45 14.46 -7.65
N ALA A 94 3.15 14.69 -7.82
CA ALA A 94 2.56 14.86 -9.14
C ALA A 94 3.29 16.02 -9.83
N SER A 95 3.93 15.75 -10.97
CA SER A 95 4.58 16.77 -11.77
C SER A 95 3.53 17.82 -12.13
N GLN A 96 3.63 19.01 -11.54
CA GLN A 96 2.88 20.17 -12.03
C GLN A 96 3.40 20.42 -13.44
N ARG A 97 2.69 19.93 -14.46
CA ARG A 97 2.96 20.32 -15.84
C ARG A 97 2.91 21.85 -15.87
N PRO A 98 3.94 22.55 -16.37
CA PRO A 98 3.81 23.98 -16.61
C PRO A 98 2.65 24.16 -17.57
N ARG A 99 1.60 24.84 -17.12
CA ARG A 99 0.40 25.12 -17.91
C ARG A 99 0.66 26.25 -18.92
N ASN A 100 1.85 26.30 -19.50
CA ASN A 100 2.27 27.34 -20.41
C ASN A 100 2.68 26.71 -21.76
N PRO A 101 1.82 26.77 -22.78
CA PRO A 101 2.13 26.23 -24.11
C PRO A 101 3.29 26.96 -24.83
N ASN A 102 3.81 28.05 -24.26
CA ASN A 102 4.89 28.85 -24.87
C ASN A 102 6.24 28.82 -24.10
N SER A 103 6.42 28.01 -23.06
CA SER A 103 7.74 27.87 -22.43
C SER A 103 8.65 27.00 -23.31
N LYS A 104 9.62 27.65 -23.97
CA LYS A 104 10.70 26.98 -24.70
C LYS A 104 11.36 25.94 -23.78
N MET A 105 11.41 24.69 -24.25
CA MET A 105 12.02 23.50 -23.65
C MET A 105 12.99 23.78 -22.49
N GLU A 106 12.48 23.79 -21.26
CA GLU A 106 13.30 23.55 -20.08
C GLU A 106 13.34 22.03 -19.85
N SER A 107 14.56 21.50 -20.02
CA SER A 107 15.06 20.17 -19.69
C SER A 107 14.04 19.13 -19.15
N PRO A 108 13.74 18.04 -19.89
CA PRO A 108 12.89 16.94 -19.42
C PRO A 108 13.48 16.11 -18.25
N TYR A 109 14.60 16.54 -17.66
CA TYR A 109 15.31 15.84 -16.60
C TYR A 109 14.98 16.31 -15.18
N LEU A 110 13.96 17.16 -14.98
CA LEU A 110 13.44 17.41 -13.64
C LEU A 110 12.71 16.15 -13.14
N SER A 111 13.47 15.25 -12.52
CA SER A 111 12.93 14.13 -11.76
C SER A 111 11.87 14.68 -10.80
N PRO A 112 10.64 14.13 -10.79
CA PRO A 112 9.62 14.57 -9.84
C PRO A 112 10.21 14.48 -8.44
N ALA A 113 10.24 15.62 -7.74
CA ALA A 113 10.73 15.68 -6.37
C ALA A 113 9.99 14.62 -5.55
N THR A 114 10.72 13.65 -5.01
CA THR A 114 10.15 12.64 -4.11
C THR A 114 10.16 13.22 -2.72
N ALA A 115 8.99 13.37 -2.10
CA ALA A 115 8.91 13.74 -0.70
C ALA A 115 9.07 12.47 0.13
N LEU A 116 9.94 12.50 1.14
CA LEU A 116 10.16 11.36 2.03
C LEU A 116 9.56 11.66 3.39
N LEU A 117 8.66 10.79 3.85
CA LEU A 117 8.14 10.79 5.21
C LEU A 117 8.73 9.59 5.96
N ARG A 118 9.42 9.83 7.07
CA ARG A 118 10.02 8.79 7.90
C ARG A 118 9.30 8.74 9.25
N MET A 119 8.77 7.56 9.58
CA MET A 119 8.30 7.22 10.92
C MET A 119 9.36 6.34 11.59
N ARG A 120 9.81 6.72 12.78
CA ARG A 120 10.77 5.97 13.59
C ARG A 120 10.15 5.49 14.89
N LEU A 121 10.37 4.23 15.22
CA LEU A 121 9.96 3.58 16.46
C LEU A 121 11.06 3.81 17.52
N ALA A 122 10.93 4.89 18.29
CA ALA A 122 11.95 5.32 19.22
C ALA A 122 12.00 4.42 20.47
N GLY A 123 13.16 3.79 20.71
CA GLY A 123 13.33 2.85 21.81
C GLY A 123 12.83 1.44 21.49
N ALA A 124 12.49 1.15 20.23
CA ALA A 124 12.17 -0.19 19.79
C ALA A 124 13.39 -1.12 19.79
N SER A 125 13.12 -2.42 19.82
CA SER A 125 14.11 -3.47 19.63
C SER A 125 14.94 -3.21 18.35
N ALA A 126 16.26 -3.33 18.44
CA ALA A 126 17.16 -3.03 17.31
C ALA A 126 17.01 -4.02 16.14
N GLU A 127 16.75 -5.29 16.48
CA GLU A 127 16.58 -6.38 15.52
C GLU A 127 15.34 -7.22 15.90
N PRO A 128 14.12 -6.67 15.73
CA PRO A 128 12.90 -7.41 15.98
C PRO A 128 12.76 -8.53 14.95
N ARG A 129 12.05 -9.60 15.32
CA ARG A 129 11.69 -10.64 14.36
C ARG A 129 10.56 -10.10 13.46
N VAL A 130 10.86 -9.96 12.17
CA VAL A 130 9.92 -9.43 11.17
C VAL A 130 9.43 -10.54 10.26
N LEU A 131 8.11 -10.70 10.16
CA LEU A 131 7.45 -11.81 9.47
C LEU A 131 6.42 -11.28 8.47
N GLY A 132 6.42 -11.84 7.25
CA GLY A 132 5.29 -11.72 6.33
C GLY A 132 4.18 -12.68 6.76
N LEU A 133 2.95 -12.19 6.88
CA LEU A 133 1.78 -12.98 7.24
C LEU A 133 0.76 -12.98 6.11
N GLU A 134 -0.05 -14.04 6.05
CA GLU A 134 -1.12 -14.17 5.06
C GLU A 134 -0.55 -14.04 3.64
N GLU A 135 0.28 -15.01 3.24
CA GLU A 135 0.87 -15.06 1.90
C GLU A 135 -0.23 -15.02 0.83
N LEU A 136 -0.05 -14.11 -0.13
CA LEU A 136 -0.96 -13.86 -1.22
C LEU A 136 -0.55 -14.69 -2.45
N PRO A 137 -1.51 -15.04 -3.33
CA PRO A 137 -1.23 -15.79 -4.55
C PRO A 137 -0.41 -15.00 -5.57
N GLY A 138 -0.34 -13.67 -5.42
CA GLY A 138 0.48 -12.81 -6.28
C GLY A 138 1.99 -13.07 -6.10
N ARG A 139 2.73 -12.97 -7.20
CA ARG A 139 4.19 -13.07 -7.23
C ARG A 139 4.77 -11.86 -7.96
N SER A 140 5.89 -11.36 -7.49
CA SER A 140 6.64 -10.28 -8.13
C SER A 140 7.92 -10.80 -8.77
N ASN A 141 8.27 -10.24 -9.92
CA ASN A 141 9.49 -10.57 -10.65
C ASN A 141 10.28 -9.29 -10.96
N TYR A 142 11.58 -9.35 -10.74
CA TYR A 142 12.52 -8.24 -10.83
C TYR A 142 13.67 -8.62 -11.75
N PHE A 143 13.79 -7.92 -12.86
CA PHE A 143 14.84 -8.11 -13.84
C PHE A 143 15.78 -6.89 -13.78
N ILE A 144 16.59 -6.83 -12.71
CA ILE A 144 17.46 -5.67 -12.41
C ILE A 144 18.75 -5.78 -13.22
N GLY A 145 18.94 -4.85 -14.16
CA GLY A 145 20.12 -4.83 -15.03
C GLY A 145 20.20 -6.01 -15.99
N ASN A 146 21.37 -6.16 -16.63
CA ASN A 146 21.57 -7.12 -17.72
C ASN A 146 22.16 -8.47 -17.27
N ASP A 147 22.52 -8.61 -15.98
CA ASP A 147 23.04 -9.88 -15.43
C ASP A 147 21.89 -10.67 -14.77
N PRO A 148 21.54 -11.86 -15.29
CA PRO A 148 20.50 -12.70 -14.72
C PRO A 148 20.71 -13.10 -13.26
N LYS A 149 21.94 -13.07 -12.75
CA LYS A 149 22.22 -13.33 -11.33
C LYS A 149 21.60 -12.28 -10.39
N ASN A 150 21.31 -11.09 -10.91
CA ASN A 150 20.64 -10.02 -10.17
C ASN A 150 19.11 -10.08 -10.32
N TRP A 151 18.58 -11.01 -11.11
CA TRP A 151 17.15 -11.16 -11.29
C TRP A 151 16.55 -11.89 -10.08
N ARG A 152 15.40 -11.41 -9.60
CA ARG A 152 14.62 -12.03 -8.53
C ARG A 152 13.26 -12.40 -9.09
N THR A 153 13.03 -13.68 -9.29
CA THR A 153 11.73 -14.19 -9.73
C THR A 153 11.00 -14.85 -8.58
N ASP A 154 9.68 -14.98 -8.71
CA ASP A 154 8.84 -15.69 -7.75
C ASP A 154 8.88 -15.13 -6.32
N VAL A 155 9.03 -13.80 -6.20
CA VAL A 155 9.02 -13.13 -4.90
C VAL A 155 7.61 -13.19 -4.35
N ALA A 156 7.44 -13.89 -3.22
CA ALA A 156 6.18 -13.99 -2.52
C ALA A 156 5.68 -12.62 -2.03
N THR A 157 4.35 -12.46 -2.04
CA THR A 157 3.67 -11.27 -1.52
C THR A 157 2.84 -11.65 -0.29
N TYR A 158 2.64 -10.71 0.62
CA TYR A 158 1.96 -10.92 1.91
C TYR A 158 0.91 -9.83 2.12
N ALA A 159 -0.18 -10.15 2.81
CA ALA A 159 -1.19 -9.16 3.16
C ALA A 159 -0.78 -8.29 4.36
N LYS A 160 0.09 -8.82 5.24
CA LYS A 160 0.53 -8.13 6.45
C LYS A 160 2.01 -8.37 6.74
N VAL A 161 2.61 -7.47 7.51
CA VAL A 161 3.95 -7.63 8.10
C VAL A 161 3.85 -7.45 9.60
N ARG A 162 4.30 -8.45 10.37
CA ARG A 162 4.36 -8.41 11.84
C ARG A 162 5.79 -8.27 12.32
N TYR A 163 5.97 -7.38 13.27
CA TYR A 163 7.15 -7.21 14.09
C TYR A 163 6.81 -7.78 15.46
N GLU A 164 7.48 -8.86 15.84
CA GLU A 164 7.32 -9.48 17.16
C GLU A 164 8.20 -8.76 18.20
N ASP A 165 7.63 -8.48 19.37
CA ASP A 165 8.30 -7.82 20.50
C ASP A 165 9.09 -6.56 20.07
N ILE A 166 8.45 -5.72 19.26
CA ILE A 166 9.02 -4.44 18.83
C ILE A 166 9.27 -3.51 20.01
N TYR A 167 8.42 -3.62 21.03
CA TYR A 167 8.70 -3.22 22.41
C TYR A 167 8.41 -4.43 23.32
N PRO A 168 8.93 -4.47 24.55
CA PRO A 168 8.68 -5.61 25.44
C PRO A 168 7.18 -5.91 25.62
N GLY A 169 6.72 -7.08 25.12
CA GLY A 169 5.32 -7.49 25.18
C GLY A 169 4.37 -6.73 24.23
N VAL A 170 4.91 -6.06 23.21
CA VAL A 170 4.14 -5.34 22.20
C VAL A 170 4.62 -5.74 20.82
N ASP A 171 3.69 -6.19 19.98
CA ASP A 171 3.93 -6.40 18.56
C ASP A 171 3.42 -5.23 17.73
N LEU A 172 3.93 -5.08 16.51
CA LEU A 172 3.44 -4.13 15.53
C LEU A 172 3.06 -4.86 14.24
N VAL A 173 1.88 -4.59 13.72
CA VAL A 173 1.39 -5.18 12.47
C VAL A 173 1.09 -4.09 11.47
N TYR A 174 1.71 -4.16 10.30
CA TYR A 174 1.38 -3.33 9.14
C TYR A 174 0.45 -4.09 8.20
N TYR A 175 -0.56 -3.41 7.65
CA TYR A 175 -1.49 -3.99 6.68
C TYR A 175 -2.07 -2.91 5.75
N GLY A 176 -2.72 -3.35 4.68
CA GLY A 176 -3.42 -2.46 3.74
C GLY A 176 -4.90 -2.32 4.03
N ASN A 177 -5.42 -1.09 3.95
CA ASN A 177 -6.86 -0.80 3.90
C ASN A 177 -7.16 0.16 2.75
N GLN A 178 -7.91 -0.28 1.73
CA GLN A 178 -8.22 0.53 0.54
C GLN A 178 -6.98 1.22 -0.09
N GLU A 179 -5.88 0.47 -0.27
CA GLU A 179 -4.57 0.97 -0.76
C GLU A 179 -3.80 1.89 0.20
N GLN A 180 -4.36 2.20 1.36
CA GLN A 180 -3.72 2.97 2.41
C GLN A 180 -2.98 2.03 3.36
N LEU A 181 -1.80 2.47 3.80
CA LEU A 181 -1.07 1.79 4.86
C LEU A 181 -1.75 2.06 6.19
N GLU A 182 -2.05 1.01 6.94
CA GLU A 182 -2.43 1.06 8.34
C GLU A 182 -1.45 0.26 9.20
N TYR A 183 -1.46 0.53 10.51
CA TYR A 183 -0.68 -0.21 11.48
C TYR A 183 -1.37 -0.30 12.84
N ASP A 184 -1.18 -1.44 13.51
CA ASP A 184 -1.72 -1.72 14.85
C ASP A 184 -0.60 -2.14 15.80
N PHE A 185 -0.66 -1.66 17.05
CA PHE A 185 0.15 -2.18 18.16
C PHE A 185 -0.66 -3.18 18.97
N MET A 186 -0.23 -4.44 18.99
CA MET A 186 -0.85 -5.49 19.81
C MET A 186 -0.14 -5.53 21.16
N VAL A 187 -0.79 -4.99 22.18
CA VAL A 187 -0.23 -4.89 23.54
C VAL A 187 -0.66 -6.11 24.36
N ALA A 188 0.30 -6.93 24.79
CA ALA A 188 0.03 -8.07 25.65
C ALA A 188 -0.44 -7.62 27.05
N PRO A 189 -1.22 -8.45 27.78
CA PRO A 189 -1.58 -8.15 29.16
C PRO A 189 -0.35 -7.86 30.03
N GLY A 190 -0.34 -6.71 30.70
CA GLY A 190 0.76 -6.28 31.56
C GLY A 190 1.93 -5.57 30.85
N ALA A 191 1.95 -5.50 29.52
CA ALA A 191 2.91 -4.68 28.79
C ALA A 191 2.61 -3.18 28.99
N ASP A 192 3.66 -2.34 29.03
CA ASP A 192 3.51 -0.89 29.23
C ASP A 192 3.33 -0.17 27.88
N PRO A 193 2.13 0.33 27.54
CA PRO A 193 1.91 1.03 26.28
C PRO A 193 2.67 2.35 26.18
N ARG A 194 3.16 2.92 27.31
CA ARG A 194 3.97 4.16 27.30
C ARG A 194 5.37 3.96 26.71
N ALA A 195 5.78 2.70 26.50
CA ALA A 195 7.00 2.38 25.77
C ALA A 195 6.90 2.74 24.28
N ILE A 196 5.69 2.72 23.70
CA ILE A 196 5.45 3.01 22.29
C ILE A 196 5.71 4.50 22.02
N ARG A 197 6.72 4.80 21.20
CA ARG A 197 7.07 6.18 20.84
C ARG A 197 7.32 6.31 19.35
N LEU A 198 6.49 7.10 18.68
CA LEU A 198 6.63 7.40 17.26
C LEU A 198 7.29 8.76 17.08
N ARG A 199 8.26 8.83 16.18
CA ARG A 199 8.85 10.09 15.71
C ARG A 199 8.66 10.22 14.22
N PHE A 200 8.15 11.36 13.78
CA PHE A 200 7.97 11.68 12.37
C PHE A 200 8.98 12.73 11.96
N ALA A 201 9.64 12.50 10.84
CA ALA A 201 10.51 13.48 10.20
C ALA A 201 10.22 13.50 8.70
N GLU A 202 10.27 14.69 8.12
CA GLU A 202 10.54 14.79 6.69
C GLU A 202 11.98 14.31 6.48
N ALA A 203 12.18 13.34 5.59
CA ALA A 203 13.54 12.94 5.26
C ALA A 203 14.10 13.99 4.30
N THR A 204 14.92 14.89 4.84
CA THR A 204 15.71 15.80 4.02
C THR A 204 16.75 14.98 3.24
N ARG A 205 16.92 15.32 1.97
CA ARG A 205 17.83 14.67 1.05
C ARG A 205 19.29 14.83 1.47
#